data_AF-A0A519ERD5-F1
#
_entry.id   AF-A0A519ERD5-F1
#
_cell.length_a   1.000
_cell.length_b   1.000
_cell.length_c   1.000
_cell.angle_alpha   90.00
_cell.angle_beta   90.00
_cell.angle_gamma   90.00
#
_symmetry.space_group_name_H-M   'P 1'
#
loop_
_entity.id
_entity.type
_entity.pdbx_description
1 polymer ?
#
loop_
_entity_poly.entity_id
_entity_poly.type
_entity_poly.pdbx_seq_one_letter_code
_entity_poly.pdbx_strand_id
1 'polypeptide(L)'
;MNIHQHHRLAQFVAGTALLASCVGAIARENPVDSVTNPNKLEYRDVEARRPDFKEPFLRDGVVLQPARFKQVAAGAASTQVRDVLGQPQREADGSRGREWDYNFKFQLPRSNNYLVCQYKVVFDNSGQAVRETIWRRKQCADLVAKAGATAS
;
A
#
# COMPACT_ATOMS: atom_id res chain seq x y z
N MET A 1 -77.78 29.31 16.71
CA MET A 1 -78.39 28.98 15.41
C MET A 1 -77.34 28.24 14.58
N ASN A 2 -77.66 26.99 14.25
CA ASN A 2 -77.02 26.05 13.32
C ASN A 2 -75.65 25.43 13.67
N ILE A 3 -75.80 24.27 14.33
CA ILE A 3 -74.93 23.10 14.28
C ILE A 3 -75.08 22.43 12.91
N HIS A 4 -73.98 22.04 12.25
CA HIS A 4 -73.96 20.86 11.38
C HIS A 4 -72.55 20.24 11.38
N GLN A 5 -72.51 18.96 11.77
CA GLN A 5 -71.42 17.99 11.64
C GLN A 5 -70.83 17.96 10.23
N HIS A 6 -69.55 17.58 10.09
CA HIS A 6 -69.16 16.47 9.21
C HIS A 6 -67.84 15.84 9.68
N HIS A 7 -67.91 14.57 10.10
CA HIS A 7 -66.76 13.69 10.22
C HIS A 7 -66.19 13.40 8.82
N ARG A 8 -64.86 13.47 8.65
CA ARG A 8 -64.17 12.77 7.56
C ARG A 8 -62.92 12.08 8.08
N LEU A 9 -63.07 10.76 8.14
CA LEU A 9 -62.12 9.66 8.06
C LEU A 9 -60.61 9.96 8.12
N ALA A 10 -59.99 9.22 9.04
CA ALA A 10 -58.58 8.89 9.08
C ALA A 10 -58.06 8.44 7.70
N GLN A 11 -56.99 9.07 7.25
CA GLN A 11 -56.12 8.54 6.21
C GLN A 11 -54.77 8.24 6.84
N PHE A 12 -54.57 6.99 7.25
CA PHE A 12 -53.24 6.42 7.45
C PHE A 12 -52.57 6.36 6.07
N VAL A 13 -51.81 7.39 5.73
CA VAL A 13 -50.86 7.29 4.62
C VAL A 13 -49.69 6.47 5.15
N ALA A 14 -49.69 5.19 4.81
CA ALA A 14 -48.54 4.31 4.98
C ALA A 14 -47.40 4.86 4.12
N GLY A 15 -46.54 5.69 4.72
CA GLY A 15 -45.29 6.12 4.12
C GLY A 15 -44.35 4.92 4.06
N THR A 16 -44.27 4.28 2.90
CA THR A 16 -43.26 3.28 2.58
C THR A 16 -41.88 3.91 2.72
N ALA A 17 -41.16 3.54 3.78
CA ALA A 17 -39.78 3.93 3.98
C ALA A 17 -38.92 3.37 2.84
N LEU A 18 -38.45 4.24 1.95
CA LEU A 18 -37.35 3.95 1.03
C LEU A 18 -36.07 3.76 1.86
N LEU A 19 -35.82 2.53 2.31
CA LEU A 19 -34.49 2.14 2.76
C LEU A 19 -33.60 2.05 1.52
N ALA A 20 -33.08 3.21 1.10
CA ALA A 20 -31.94 3.26 0.20
C ALA A 20 -30.80 2.52 0.91
N SER A 21 -30.53 1.30 0.46
CA SER A 21 -29.36 0.54 0.85
C SER A 21 -28.15 1.36 0.45
N CYS A 22 -27.51 2.00 1.42
CA CYS A 22 -26.13 2.42 1.29
C CYS A 22 -25.31 1.15 1.12
N VAL A 23 -25.20 0.67 -0.12
CA VAL A 23 -24.19 -0.32 -0.50
C VAL A 23 -22.88 0.33 -0.12
N GLY A 24 -22.30 -0.11 1.00
CA GLY A 24 -21.07 0.45 1.54
C GLY A 24 -20.05 0.51 0.42
N ALA A 25 -19.40 1.66 0.27
CA ALA A 25 -18.30 1.81 -0.66
C ALA A 25 -17.34 0.64 -0.43
N ILE A 26 -17.29 -0.31 -1.37
CA ILE A 26 -16.30 -1.38 -1.35
C ILE A 26 -14.97 -0.65 -1.36
N ALA A 27 -14.23 -0.72 -0.26
CA ALA A 27 -12.89 -0.17 -0.18
C ALA A 27 -12.13 -0.75 -1.35
N ARG A 28 -11.76 0.08 -2.33
CA ARG A 28 -10.92 -0.37 -3.44
C ARG A 28 -9.55 -0.68 -2.84
N GLU A 29 -9.31 -1.95 -2.54
CA GLU A 29 -8.00 -2.43 -2.16
C GLU A 29 -7.00 -2.05 -3.25
N ASN A 30 -5.82 -1.55 -2.86
CA ASN A 30 -4.76 -1.25 -3.82
C ASN A 30 -4.29 -2.57 -4.44
N PRO A 31 -4.50 -2.79 -5.75
CA PRO A 31 -4.23 -4.07 -6.37
C PRO A 31 -2.74 -4.44 -6.23
N VAL A 32 -2.50 -5.66 -5.75
CA VAL A 32 -1.16 -6.27 -5.74
C VAL A 32 -0.85 -6.76 -7.15
N ASP A 33 0.30 -6.37 -7.70
CA ASP A 33 0.69 -6.81 -9.04
C ASP A 33 1.17 -8.27 -9.02
N SER A 34 0.50 -9.14 -9.77
CA SER A 34 0.84 -10.56 -9.86
C SER A 34 2.12 -10.82 -10.65
N VAL A 35 2.53 -9.89 -11.52
CA VAL A 35 3.78 -10.01 -12.29
C VAL A 35 4.98 -9.82 -11.37
N THR A 36 4.99 -8.79 -10.54
CA THR A 36 6.09 -8.58 -9.59
C THR A 36 5.96 -9.41 -8.32
N ASN A 37 4.76 -9.79 -7.89
CA ASN A 37 4.51 -10.60 -6.69
C ASN A 37 3.82 -11.94 -7.02
N PRO A 38 4.46 -12.85 -7.76
CA PRO A 38 3.86 -14.12 -8.18
C PRO A 38 3.55 -15.05 -6.99
N ASN A 39 4.28 -14.89 -5.88
CA ASN A 39 4.12 -15.67 -4.66
C ASN A 39 3.05 -15.12 -3.70
N LYS A 40 2.33 -14.06 -4.09
CA LYS A 40 1.24 -13.44 -3.31
C LYS A 40 1.66 -13.08 -1.88
N LEU A 41 2.86 -12.52 -1.73
CA LEU A 41 3.31 -12.01 -0.43
C LEU A 41 2.44 -10.85 0.01
N GLU A 42 2.10 -10.85 1.30
CA GLU A 42 1.23 -9.85 1.89
C GLU A 42 1.97 -8.55 2.18
N TYR A 43 1.28 -7.43 1.95
CA TYR A 43 1.75 -6.10 2.30
C TYR A 43 0.76 -5.47 3.24
N ARG A 44 1.23 -4.95 4.38
CA ARG A 44 0.34 -4.17 5.25
C ARG A 44 -0.11 -2.90 4.54
N ASP A 45 -1.37 -2.58 4.75
CA ASP A 45 -1.86 -1.26 4.42
C ASP A 45 -1.24 -0.22 5.34
N VAL A 46 -1.08 0.98 4.77
CA VAL A 46 -0.61 2.14 5.54
C VAL A 46 -1.79 2.63 6.36
N GLU A 47 -1.72 2.44 7.67
CA GLU A 47 -2.69 2.99 8.60
C GLU A 47 -2.37 4.46 8.87
N ALA A 48 -3.24 5.35 8.40
CA ALA A 48 -3.23 6.74 8.79
C ALA A 48 -4.29 6.96 9.87
N ARG A 49 -3.89 7.41 11.06
CA ARG A 49 -4.86 8.05 11.96
C ARG A 49 -5.28 9.35 11.28
N ARG A 50 -6.59 9.58 11.14
CA ARG A 50 -7.13 10.78 10.49
C ARG A 50 -6.51 11.99 11.22
N PRO A 51 -5.61 12.75 10.58
CA PRO A 51 -5.07 13.95 11.18
C PRO A 51 -6.16 15.03 11.15
N ASP A 52 -5.91 16.16 11.82
CA ASP A 52 -6.66 17.36 11.48
C ASP A 52 -6.42 17.66 9.99
N PHE A 53 -7.31 18.38 9.30
CA PHE A 53 -7.20 18.59 7.84
C PHE A 53 -5.97 19.42 7.39
N LYS A 54 -5.01 19.67 8.28
CA LYS A 54 -3.83 20.52 8.07
C LYS A 54 -2.55 19.72 7.80
N GLU A 55 -2.55 18.42 8.03
CA GLU A 55 -1.36 17.60 7.88
C GLU A 55 -1.13 17.24 6.40
N PRO A 56 0.12 17.31 5.91
CA PRO A 56 0.44 16.88 4.56
C PRO A 56 0.05 15.40 4.36
N PHE A 57 -0.36 15.04 3.14
CA PHE A 57 -0.67 13.66 2.79
C PHE A 57 0.44 12.71 3.30
N LEU A 58 0.04 11.67 4.03
CA LEU A 58 0.97 10.68 4.59
C LEU A 58 1.70 9.96 3.45
N ARG A 59 2.89 10.44 3.12
CA ARG A 59 3.77 9.91 2.11
C ARG A 59 5.08 9.64 2.81
N ASP A 60 5.14 8.60 3.62
CA ASP A 60 6.33 8.26 4.38
C ASP A 60 7.23 7.33 3.58
N GLY A 61 8.53 7.48 3.77
CA GLY A 61 9.54 6.67 3.10
C GLY A 61 10.87 7.39 2.98
N VAL A 62 11.94 6.60 2.92
CA VAL A 62 13.31 7.09 2.81
C VAL A 62 13.63 7.37 1.33
N VAL A 63 14.25 8.51 1.03
CA VAL A 63 14.75 8.78 -0.32
C VAL A 63 16.03 7.96 -0.52
N LEU A 64 16.03 7.08 -1.50
CA LEU A 64 17.20 6.27 -1.87
C LEU A 64 17.37 6.27 -3.38
N GLN A 65 18.62 6.27 -3.85
CA GLN A 65 18.91 6.20 -5.27
C GLN A 65 18.50 4.82 -5.83
N PRO A 66 17.65 4.75 -6.87
CA PRO A 66 17.15 3.47 -7.39
C PRO A 66 18.26 2.49 -7.81
N ALA A 67 19.41 2.98 -8.27
CA ALA A 67 20.54 2.14 -8.68
C ALA A 67 21.12 1.29 -7.53
N ARG A 68 20.99 1.71 -6.26
CA ARG A 68 21.50 0.96 -5.10
C ARG A 68 20.82 -0.39 -4.91
N PHE A 69 19.57 -0.53 -5.37
CA PHE A 69 18.81 -1.77 -5.21
C PHE A 69 19.37 -2.95 -6.00
N LYS A 70 20.22 -2.71 -7.02
CA LYS A 70 20.94 -3.79 -7.72
C LYS A 70 21.85 -4.62 -6.80
N GLN A 71 22.28 -4.04 -5.69
CA GLN A 71 23.15 -4.70 -4.71
C GLN A 71 22.37 -5.64 -3.78
N VAL A 72 21.04 -5.60 -3.82
CA VAL A 72 20.15 -6.45 -3.00
C VAL A 72 19.46 -7.43 -3.94
N ALA A 73 20.11 -8.56 -4.16
CA ALA A 73 19.65 -9.65 -5.01
C ALA A 73 19.69 -10.98 -4.23
N ALA A 74 19.11 -12.03 -4.81
CA ALA A 74 19.19 -13.38 -4.22
C ALA A 74 20.64 -13.76 -3.91
N GLY A 75 20.87 -14.30 -2.70
CA GLY A 75 22.19 -14.64 -2.16
C GLY A 75 22.89 -13.53 -1.39
N ALA A 76 22.45 -12.27 -1.48
CA ALA A 76 23.04 -11.18 -0.69
C ALA A 76 22.85 -11.42 0.82
N ALA A 77 23.86 -11.09 1.62
CA ALA A 77 23.79 -11.25 3.07
C ALA A 77 22.83 -10.23 3.71
N SER A 78 22.14 -10.61 4.78
CA SER A 78 21.21 -9.73 5.50
C SER A 78 21.90 -8.48 6.09
N THR A 79 23.18 -8.58 6.45
CA THR A 79 24.02 -7.43 6.83
C THR A 79 24.20 -6.45 5.68
N GLN A 80 24.56 -6.94 4.49
CA GLN A 80 24.66 -6.12 3.27
C GLN A 80 23.33 -5.45 2.94
N VAL A 81 22.19 -6.13 3.14
CA VAL A 81 20.87 -5.50 2.94
C VAL A 81 20.71 -4.29 3.87
N ARG A 82 21.07 -4.40 5.16
CA ARG A 82 21.02 -3.27 6.10
C ARG A 82 22.00 -2.15 5.72
N ASP A 83 23.19 -2.50 5.24
CA ASP A 83 24.19 -1.51 4.83
C ASP A 83 23.73 -0.71 3.60
N VAL A 84 23.03 -1.36 2.67
CA VAL A 84 22.53 -0.73 1.44
C VAL A 84 21.23 0.02 1.65
N LEU A 85 20.27 -0.58 2.37
CA LEU A 85 18.89 -0.10 2.48
C LEU A 85 18.56 0.57 3.81
N GLY A 86 19.42 0.40 4.81
CA GLY A 86 19.15 0.81 6.19
C GLY A 86 18.25 -0.18 6.94
N GLN A 87 17.74 0.28 8.08
CA GLN A 87 16.85 -0.50 8.92
C GLN A 87 15.46 -0.66 8.27
N PRO A 88 14.86 -1.87 8.33
CA PRO A 88 13.51 -2.06 7.83
C PRO A 88 12.48 -1.36 8.72
N GLN A 89 11.35 -1.00 8.13
CA GLN A 89 10.21 -0.48 8.90
C GLN A 89 9.58 -1.58 9.76
N ARG A 90 9.64 -2.83 9.29
CA ARG A 90 9.13 -3.99 10.00
C ARG A 90 9.97 -5.23 9.66
N GLU A 91 10.16 -6.06 10.66
CA GLU A 91 10.68 -7.42 10.52
C GLU A 91 9.62 -8.39 11.03
N ALA A 92 9.38 -9.48 10.29
CA ALA A 92 8.49 -10.54 10.72
C ALA A 92 8.80 -11.86 10.03
N ASP A 93 8.26 -12.95 10.54
CA ASP A 93 8.28 -14.22 9.83
C ASP A 93 7.05 -14.32 8.91
N GLY A 94 7.30 -14.66 7.65
CA GLY A 94 6.30 -14.93 6.63
C GLY A 94 6.30 -16.39 6.22
N SER A 95 5.40 -16.76 5.31
CA SER A 95 5.24 -18.14 4.84
C SER A 95 6.47 -18.69 4.08
N ARG A 96 7.37 -17.80 3.65
CA ARG A 96 8.55 -18.12 2.83
C ARG A 96 9.89 -17.76 3.50
N GLY A 97 9.86 -17.43 4.79
CA GLY A 97 11.05 -17.05 5.57
C GLY A 97 10.87 -15.72 6.27
N ARG A 98 11.96 -15.17 6.82
CA ARG A 98 11.94 -13.85 7.45
C ARG A 98 11.75 -12.78 6.39
N GLU A 99 10.85 -11.85 6.64
CA GLU A 99 10.48 -10.75 5.76
C GLU A 99 10.86 -9.41 6.40
N TRP A 100 11.52 -8.57 5.62
CA TRP A 100 11.78 -7.17 5.95
C TRP A 100 11.00 -6.26 5.02
N ASP A 101 10.17 -5.40 5.60
CA ASP A 101 9.32 -4.45 4.88
C ASP A 101 9.92 -3.05 4.90
N TYR A 102 9.91 -2.39 3.73
CA TYR A 102 10.46 -1.04 3.55
C TYR A 102 9.50 -0.15 2.77
N ASN A 103 9.60 1.16 3.03
CA ASN A 103 8.97 2.22 2.24
C ASN A 103 10.04 3.20 1.75
N PHE A 104 10.18 3.33 0.43
CA PHE A 104 11.12 4.25 -0.20
C PHE A 104 10.41 5.31 -1.02
N LYS A 105 11.07 6.44 -1.28
CA LYS A 105 10.59 7.48 -2.20
C LYS A 105 11.49 7.55 -3.41
N PHE A 106 10.91 7.39 -4.60
CA PHE A 106 11.60 7.65 -5.86
C PHE A 106 11.03 8.88 -6.54
N GLN A 107 11.90 9.76 -7.00
CA GLN A 107 11.49 10.89 -7.83
C GLN A 107 11.00 10.36 -9.18
N LEU A 108 9.84 10.83 -9.63
CA LEU A 108 9.32 10.48 -10.94
C LEU A 108 10.11 11.21 -12.04
N PRO A 109 10.44 10.54 -13.16
CA PRO A 109 11.16 11.17 -14.26
C PRO A 109 10.46 12.43 -14.77
N ARG A 110 11.22 13.51 -15.00
CA ARG A 110 10.71 14.81 -15.48
C ARG A 110 9.64 15.42 -14.56
N SER A 111 9.71 15.16 -13.25
CA SER A 111 8.76 15.68 -12.27
C SER A 111 9.44 16.00 -10.94
N ASN A 112 8.85 16.93 -10.18
CA ASN A 112 9.18 17.19 -8.77
C ASN A 112 8.37 16.32 -7.80
N ASN A 113 7.57 15.38 -8.34
CA ASN A 113 6.76 14.47 -7.55
C ASN A 113 7.53 13.19 -7.20
N TYR A 114 7.18 12.62 -6.05
CA TYR A 114 7.72 11.36 -5.56
C TYR A 114 6.67 10.26 -5.56
N LEU A 115 7.13 9.04 -5.82
CA LEU A 115 6.38 7.80 -5.72
C LEU A 115 6.85 7.04 -4.48
N VAL A 116 5.92 6.69 -3.57
CA VAL A 116 6.23 5.84 -2.40
C VAL A 116 6.23 4.36 -2.80
N CYS A 117 7.38 3.71 -2.78
CA CYS A 117 7.57 2.35 -3.21
C CYS A 117 7.72 1.41 -2.02
N GLN A 118 6.75 0.52 -1.84
CA GLN A 118 6.86 -0.56 -0.86
C GLN A 118 7.72 -1.68 -1.44
N TYR A 119 8.71 -2.09 -0.67
CA TYR A 119 9.68 -3.11 -1.04
C TYR A 119 9.81 -4.13 0.08
N LYS A 120 9.84 -5.40 -0.30
CA LYS A 120 9.98 -6.51 0.63
C LYS A 120 11.22 -7.32 0.27
N VAL A 121 12.01 -7.65 1.27
CA VAL A 121 13.12 -8.60 1.17
C VAL A 121 12.73 -9.84 1.97
N VAL A 122 12.72 -10.99 1.31
CA VAL A 122 12.49 -12.29 1.94
C VAL A 122 13.82 -13.00 2.05
N PHE A 123 14.16 -13.46 3.25
CA PHE A 123 15.37 -14.21 3.53
C PHE A 123 15.10 -15.72 3.48
N ASP A 124 16.18 -16.49 3.40
CA ASP A 124 16.14 -17.92 3.65
C ASP A 124 15.65 -18.24 5.08
N ASN A 125 15.49 -19.53 5.38
CA ASN A 125 14.99 -19.99 6.68
C ASN A 125 15.95 -19.67 7.84
N SER A 126 17.24 -19.44 7.57
CA SER A 126 18.22 -19.02 8.57
C SER A 126 18.23 -17.51 8.79
N GLY A 127 17.58 -16.74 7.90
CA GLY A 127 17.58 -15.28 7.91
C GLY A 127 18.90 -14.65 7.46
N GLN A 128 19.79 -15.42 6.84
CA GLN A 128 21.16 -14.98 6.55
C GLN A 128 21.33 -14.47 5.12
N ALA A 129 20.73 -15.13 4.14
CA ALA A 129 20.81 -14.70 2.74
C ALA A 129 19.43 -14.34 2.18
N VAL A 130 19.42 -13.38 1.27
CA VAL A 130 18.22 -13.00 0.51
C VAL A 130 17.79 -14.18 -0.36
N ARG A 131 16.54 -14.60 -0.19
CA ARG A 131 15.88 -15.57 -1.06
C ARG A 131 15.27 -14.87 -2.27
N GLU A 132 14.49 -13.83 -2.03
CA GLU A 132 13.80 -13.07 -3.09
C GLU A 132 13.51 -11.64 -2.64
N THR A 133 13.29 -10.76 -3.62
CA THR A 133 12.95 -9.37 -3.37
C THR A 133 11.76 -8.97 -4.22
N ILE A 134 10.80 -8.26 -3.64
CA ILE A 134 9.53 -7.97 -4.29
C ILE A 134 9.21 -6.48 -4.16
N TRP A 135 8.88 -5.87 -5.29
CA TRP A 135 8.22 -4.56 -5.32
C TRP A 135 6.71 -4.76 -5.31
N ARG A 136 5.98 -4.06 -4.42
CA ARG A 136 4.50 -4.10 -4.44
C ARG A 136 3.94 -3.57 -5.76
N ARG A 137 4.60 -2.56 -6.36
CA ARG A 137 4.16 -1.92 -7.60
C ARG A 137 5.20 -2.07 -8.71
N LYS A 138 4.76 -2.56 -9.87
CA LYS A 138 5.59 -2.67 -11.08
C LYS A 138 6.33 -1.39 -11.47
N GLN A 139 5.66 -0.24 -11.36
CA GLN A 139 6.27 1.05 -11.68
C GLN A 139 7.57 1.31 -10.87
N CYS A 140 7.64 0.85 -9.62
CA CYS A 140 8.85 0.99 -8.80
C CYS A 140 9.99 0.08 -9.31
N ALA A 141 9.66 -1.15 -9.70
CA ALA A 141 10.62 -2.06 -10.33
C ALA A 141 11.16 -1.49 -11.64
N ASP A 142 10.29 -0.91 -12.47
CA ASP A 142 10.68 -0.30 -13.75
C ASP A 142 11.60 0.92 -13.57
N LEU A 143 11.42 1.72 -12.50
CA LEU A 143 12.30 2.84 -12.17
C LEU A 143 13.71 2.37 -11.80
N VAL A 144 13.81 1.29 -11.00
CA VAL A 144 15.09 0.67 -10.64
C VAL A 144 15.79 0.09 -11.86
N ALA A 145 15.06 -0.65 -12.71
CA ALA A 145 15.61 -1.23 -13.93
C ALA A 145 16.18 -0.15 -14.87
N LYS A 146 15.44 0.95 -15.08
CA LYS A 146 15.88 2.07 -15.92
C LYS A 146 17.11 2.78 -15.36
N ALA A 147 17.11 3.12 -14.07
CA ALA A 147 18.27 3.73 -13.41
C ALA A 147 19.51 2.82 -13.48
N GLY A 148 19.26 1.51 -13.47
CA GLY A 148 20.26 0.51 -13.69
C GLY A 148 20.91 0.53 -15.06
N ALA A 149 20.12 0.67 -16.12
CA ALA A 149 20.61 0.70 -17.50
C ALA A 149 21.44 1.97 -17.79
N THR A 150 21.15 3.09 -17.11
CA THR A 150 21.88 4.36 -17.31
C THR A 150 23.20 4.46 -16.55
N ALA A 151 23.43 3.58 -15.57
CA ALA A 151 24.64 3.57 -14.73
C ALA A 151 25.67 2.51 -15.17
N SER A 152 25.38 1.79 -16.25
CA SER A 152 26.23 0.77 -16.90
C SER A 152 26.73 1.30 -18.23
#